data_AF-A0A367Z1P6-F1
#
_entry.id   AF-A0A367Z1P6-F1
#
_cell.length_a   1.000
_cell.length_b   1.000
_cell.length_c   1.000
_cell.angle_alpha   90.00
_cell.angle_beta   90.00
_cell.angle_gamma   90.00
#
_symmetry.space_group_name_H-M   'P 1'
#
loop_
_entity.id
_entity.type
_entity.pdbx_description
1 polymer ?
#
loop_
_entity_poly.entity_id
_entity_poly.type
_entity_poly.pdbx_seq_one_letter_code
_entity_poly.pdbx_strand_id
1 'polypeptide(L)'
;MQKKITFNQDMEYSESIRFHSIRQQIYELSDRALLIRNAIFFEILAVLFFVLACLLIGIYFVFENPITQILPLISFLLGMISVFTGLIFFGIEILRAYKVVQLEIIAEE
;
A
#
# COMPACT_ATOMS: atom_id res chain seq x y z
N MET A 1 -19.65 5.51 -49.90
CA MET A 1 -19.16 4.21 -49.35
C MET A 1 -17.83 4.36 -48.62
N GLN A 2 -16.80 5.03 -49.21
CA GLN A 2 -15.51 5.31 -48.55
C GLN A 2 -15.61 6.00 -47.18
N LYS A 3 -16.44 7.04 -47.04
CA LYS A 3 -16.64 7.78 -45.77
C LYS A 3 -17.11 6.91 -44.59
N LYS A 4 -17.80 5.79 -44.88
CA LYS A 4 -18.29 4.84 -43.87
C LYS A 4 -17.22 3.84 -43.43
N ILE A 5 -16.24 3.57 -44.30
CA ILE A 5 -15.09 2.70 -44.03
C ILE A 5 -14.07 3.45 -43.16
N THR A 6 -13.78 4.71 -43.48
CA THR A 6 -12.88 5.57 -42.69
C THR A 6 -13.44 5.82 -41.29
N PHE A 7 -14.73 6.14 -41.16
CA PHE A 7 -15.38 6.34 -39.86
C PHE A 7 -15.33 5.09 -38.94
N ASN A 8 -15.48 3.90 -39.51
CA ASN A 8 -15.34 2.66 -38.74
C ASN A 8 -13.90 2.41 -38.29
N GLN A 9 -12.90 2.71 -39.14
CA GLN A 9 -11.48 2.59 -38.77
C GLN A 9 -11.09 3.60 -37.68
N ASP A 10 -11.61 4.82 -37.73
CA ASP A 10 -11.36 5.85 -36.71
C ASP A 10 -11.98 5.47 -35.35
N MET A 11 -13.17 4.84 -35.34
CA MET A 11 -13.78 4.32 -34.11
C MET A 11 -13.02 3.12 -33.55
N GLU A 12 -12.60 2.17 -34.39
CA GLU A 12 -11.82 1.00 -33.97
C GLU A 12 -10.45 1.42 -33.41
N TYR A 13 -9.82 2.42 -34.01
CA TYR A 13 -8.57 3.02 -33.53
C TYR A 13 -8.76 3.75 -32.18
N SER A 14 -9.76 4.62 -32.08
CA SER A 14 -10.12 5.31 -30.83
C SER A 14 -10.40 4.32 -29.68
N GLU A 15 -11.13 3.25 -29.98
CA GLU A 15 -11.48 2.22 -29.01
C GLU A 15 -10.23 1.45 -28.57
N SER A 16 -9.31 1.15 -29.49
CA SER A 16 -8.03 0.50 -29.18
C SER A 16 -7.13 1.34 -28.26
N ILE A 17 -7.07 2.66 -28.45
CA ILE A 17 -6.33 3.58 -27.58
C ILE A 17 -6.98 3.60 -26.18
N ARG A 18 -8.31 3.72 -26.11
CA ARG A 18 -9.02 3.74 -24.84
C ARG A 18 -8.83 2.43 -24.05
N PHE A 19 -8.88 1.29 -24.74
CA PHE A 19 -8.59 -0.01 -24.13
C PHE A 19 -7.15 -0.09 -23.62
N HIS A 20 -6.18 0.47 -24.34
CA HIS A 20 -4.79 0.53 -23.90
C HIS A 20 -4.64 1.36 -22.62
N SER A 21 -5.25 2.55 -22.55
CA SER A 21 -5.23 3.41 -21.37
C SER A 21 -5.87 2.75 -20.14
N ILE A 22 -7.04 2.13 -20.30
CA ILE A 22 -7.71 1.40 -19.20
C ILE A 22 -6.84 0.25 -18.70
N ARG A 23 -6.24 -0.51 -19.63
CA ARG A 23 -5.38 -1.63 -19.27
C ARG A 23 -4.17 -1.16 -18.46
N GLN A 24 -3.55 -0.05 -18.86
CA GLN A 24 -2.43 0.54 -18.14
C GLN A 24 -2.83 1.02 -16.74
N GLN A 25 -3.97 1.70 -16.59
CA GLN A 25 -4.48 2.13 -15.28
C GLN A 25 -4.75 0.95 -14.34
N ILE A 26 -5.28 -0.17 -14.85
CA ILE A 26 -5.53 -1.38 -14.05
C ILE A 26 -4.22 -2.00 -13.55
N TYR A 27 -3.17 -2.06 -14.39
CA TYR A 27 -1.87 -2.57 -13.97
C TYR A 27 -1.25 -1.71 -12.86
N GLU A 28 -1.26 -0.39 -13.04
CA GLU A 28 -0.75 0.56 -12.02
C GLU A 28 -1.54 0.46 -10.72
N LEU A 29 -2.87 0.31 -10.78
CA LEU A 29 -3.72 0.16 -9.60
C LEU A 29 -3.43 -1.15 -8.87
N SER A 30 -3.22 -2.25 -9.60
CA SER A 30 -2.89 -3.55 -9.01
C SER A 30 -1.56 -3.53 -8.26
N ASP A 31 -0.52 -2.93 -8.84
CA ASP A 31 0.80 -2.84 -8.21
C ASP A 31 0.78 -1.96 -6.96
N ARG A 32 0.02 -0.85 -7.00
CA ARG A 32 -0.19 0.03 -5.84
C ARG A 32 -0.98 -0.68 -4.73
N ALA A 33 -2.00 -1.46 -5.08
CA ALA A 33 -2.79 -2.21 -4.11
C ALA A 33 -1.94 -3.19 -3.29
N LEU A 34 -0.89 -3.79 -3.88
CA LEU A 34 0.05 -4.65 -3.17
C LEU A 34 0.88 -3.87 -2.13
N LEU A 35 1.33 -2.66 -2.46
CA LEU A 35 2.06 -1.80 -1.52
C LEU A 35 1.17 -1.39 -0.35
N ILE A 36 -0.07 -0.95 -0.63
CA ILE A 36 -1.05 -0.60 0.40
C ILE A 36 -1.33 -1.80 1.30
N ARG A 37 -1.57 -2.97 0.71
CA ARG A 37 -1.83 -4.21 1.46
C ARG A 37 -0.68 -4.52 2.41
N ASN A 38 0.56 -4.44 1.94
CA ASN A 38 1.72 -4.70 2.76
C ASN A 38 1.87 -3.65 3.86
N ALA A 39 1.67 -2.35 3.56
CA ALA A 39 1.71 -1.28 4.56
C ALA A 39 0.70 -1.54 5.70
N ILE A 40 -0.57 -1.80 5.35
CA ILE A 40 -1.63 -2.08 6.33
C ILE A 40 -1.32 -3.35 7.13
N PHE A 41 -0.81 -4.39 6.49
CA PHE A 41 -0.44 -5.62 7.18
C PHE A 41 0.62 -5.38 8.27
N PHE A 42 1.66 -4.60 7.97
CA PHE A 42 2.70 -4.26 8.94
C PHE A 42 2.19 -3.35 10.06
N GLU A 43 1.27 -2.44 9.78
CA GLU A 43 0.61 -1.61 10.82
C GLU A 43 -0.26 -2.47 11.75
N ILE A 44 -1.04 -3.42 11.22
CA ILE A 44 -1.82 -4.36 12.04
C ILE A 44 -0.89 -5.20 12.92
N LEU A 45 0.23 -5.68 12.36
CA LEU A 45 1.23 -6.45 13.09
C LEU A 45 1.88 -5.62 14.21
N ALA A 46 2.16 -4.34 13.96
CA ALA A 46 2.67 -3.42 14.97
C ALA A 46 1.70 -3.23 16.13
N VAL A 47 0.42 -2.96 15.83
CA VAL A 47 -0.62 -2.84 16.85
C VAL A 47 -0.71 -4.11 17.69
N LEU A 48 -0.67 -5.29 17.06
CA LEU A 48 -0.66 -6.56 17.77
C LEU A 48 0.53 -6.67 18.74
N PHE A 49 1.74 -6.31 18.31
CA PHE A 49 2.92 -6.34 19.17
C PHE A 49 2.85 -5.33 20.33
N PHE A 50 2.25 -4.15 20.12
CA PHE A 50 2.07 -3.18 21.19
C PHE A 50 1.02 -3.62 22.21
N VAL A 51 -0.09 -4.23 21.76
CA VAL A 51 -1.08 -4.84 22.66
C VAL A 51 -0.43 -5.95 23.48
N LEU A 52 0.38 -6.82 22.85
CA LEU A 52 1.13 -7.86 23.56
C LEU A 52 2.12 -7.27 24.58
N ALA A 53 2.84 -6.19 24.22
CA ALA A 53 3.73 -5.52 25.14
C ALA A 53 2.98 -5.02 26.39
N CYS A 54 1.82 -4.38 26.20
CA CYS A 54 0.97 -3.92 27.31
C CYS A 54 0.50 -5.08 28.22
N LEU A 55 0.08 -6.20 27.64
CA LEU A 55 -0.33 -7.40 28.40
C LEU A 55 0.85 -7.98 29.20
N LEU A 56 2.03 -8.06 28.58
CA LEU A 56 3.23 -8.58 29.23
C LEU A 56 3.70 -7.68 30.38
N ILE A 57 3.55 -6.35 30.25
CA ILE A 57 3.79 -5.40 31.36
C ILE A 57 2.85 -5.72 32.52
N GLY A 58 1.55 -5.92 32.25
CA GLY A 58 0.58 -6.29 33.28
C GLY A 58 0.94 -7.59 34.00
N ILE A 59 1.38 -8.62 33.24
CA ILE A 59 1.84 -9.90 33.79
C ILE A 59 3.09 -9.72 34.66
N TYR A 60 4.06 -8.90 34.22
CA TYR A 60 5.27 -8.60 34.99
C TYR A 60 4.93 -8.07 36.40
N PHE A 61 3.95 -7.16 36.50
CA PHE A 61 3.51 -6.61 37.79
C PHE A 61 2.85 -7.63 38.72
N VAL A 62 2.26 -8.71 38.20
CA VAL A 62 1.57 -9.72 39.02
C VAL A 62 2.52 -10.79 39.52
N PHE A 63 3.50 -11.19 38.72
CA PHE A 63 4.37 -12.35 39.01
C PHE A 63 5.78 -11.97 39.46
N GLU A 64 6.19 -10.70 39.38
CA GLU A 64 7.51 -10.16 39.80
C GLU A 64 8.73 -10.95 39.27
N ASN A 65 8.59 -11.64 38.13
CA ASN A 65 9.65 -12.49 37.60
C ASN A 65 10.60 -11.68 36.68
N PRO A 66 11.93 -11.73 36.88
CA PRO A 66 12.89 -10.99 36.03
C PRO A 66 12.82 -11.36 34.54
N ILE A 67 12.44 -12.60 34.20
CA ILE A 67 12.25 -13.04 32.79
C ILE A 67 11.09 -12.26 32.14
N THR A 68 10.09 -11.84 32.92
CA THR A 68 8.95 -11.06 32.42
C THR A 68 9.30 -9.59 32.14
N GLN A 69 10.50 -9.12 32.49
CA GLN A 69 10.93 -7.75 32.21
C GLN A 69 11.42 -7.54 30.77
N ILE A 70 12.06 -8.54 30.17
CA ILE A 70 12.65 -8.41 28.83
C ILE A 70 11.63 -8.63 27.70
N LEU A 71 10.61 -9.44 27.95
CA LEU A 71 9.58 -9.80 26.96
C LEU A 71 8.77 -8.59 26.46
N PRO A 72 8.28 -7.66 27.31
CA PRO A 72 7.60 -6.46 26.84
C PRO A 72 8.47 -5.59 25.94
N LEU A 73 9.76 -5.44 26.29
CA LEU A 73 10.69 -4.63 25.51
C LEU A 73 10.92 -5.22 24.12
N ILE A 74 11.10 -6.54 24.02
CA ILE A 74 11.23 -7.23 22.73
C ILE A 74 9.96 -7.04 21.89
N SER A 75 8.78 -7.25 22.49
CA SER A 75 7.50 -7.05 21.80
C SER A 75 7.35 -5.61 21.31
N PHE A 76 7.71 -4.63 22.14
CA PHE A 76 7.68 -3.22 21.76
C PHE A 76 8.62 -2.91 20.58
N LEU A 77 9.86 -3.41 20.61
CA LEU A 77 10.81 -3.22 19.52
C LEU A 77 10.34 -3.86 18.20
N LEU A 78 9.75 -5.06 18.25
CA LEU A 78 9.13 -5.69 17.09
C LEU A 78 7.98 -4.86 16.53
N GLY A 79 7.17 -4.26 17.40
CA GLY A 79 6.14 -3.30 17.02
C GLY A 79 6.72 -2.08 16.28
N MET A 80 7.78 -1.47 16.81
CA MET A 80 8.44 -0.31 16.19
C MET A 80 9.02 -0.64 14.81
N ILE A 81 9.68 -1.80 14.65
CA ILE A 81 10.20 -2.25 13.35
C ILE A 81 9.05 -2.47 12.36
N SER A 82 7.93 -3.01 12.83
CA SER A 82 6.74 -3.22 11.99
C SER A 82 6.14 -1.89 11.53
N VAL A 83 5.97 -0.89 12.42
CA VAL A 83 5.54 0.47 12.04
C VAL A 83 6.46 1.06 10.99
N PHE A 84 7.77 1.02 11.23
CA PHE A 84 8.75 1.59 10.29
C PHE A 84 8.67 0.94 8.91
N THR A 85 8.51 -0.39 8.87
CA THR A 85 8.36 -1.15 7.63
C THR A 85 7.04 -0.78 6.91
N GLY A 86 5.94 -0.66 7.65
CA GLY A 86 4.65 -0.22 7.12
C GLY A 86 4.72 1.17 6.51
N LEU A 87 5.39 2.11 7.20
CA LEU A 87 5.61 3.47 6.75
C LEU A 87 6.45 3.53 5.46
N ILE A 88 7.46 2.68 5.30
CA ILE A 88 8.23 2.59 4.05
C ILE A 88 7.32 2.19 2.88
N PHE A 89 6.50 1.14 3.04
CA PHE A 89 5.58 0.71 1.99
C PHE A 89 4.57 1.81 1.64
N PHE A 90 4.04 2.50 2.64
CA PHE A 90 3.10 3.60 2.45
C PHE A 90 3.76 4.80 1.75
N GLY A 91 4.99 5.15 2.14
CA GLY A 91 5.74 6.23 1.50
C GLY A 91 6.04 5.96 0.02
N ILE A 92 6.41 4.72 -0.32
CA ILE A 92 6.60 4.32 -1.73
C ILE A 92 5.29 4.46 -2.51
N GLU A 93 4.16 4.08 -1.91
CA GLU A 93 2.85 4.21 -2.55
C GLU A 93 2.50 5.66 -2.83
N ILE A 94 2.67 6.56 -1.85
CA ILE A 94 2.39 7.99 -2.01
C ILE A 94 3.22 8.58 -3.16
N LEU A 95 4.50 8.25 -3.25
CA LEU A 95 5.38 8.74 -4.32
C LEU A 95 4.91 8.26 -5.69
N ARG A 96 4.46 7.01 -5.80
CA ARG A 96 3.91 6.46 -7.05
C ARG A 96 2.57 7.09 -7.40
N ALA A 97 1.69 7.25 -6.42
CA ALA A 97 0.40 7.89 -6.57
C ALA A 97 0.54 9.32 -7.10
N TYR A 98 1.45 10.10 -6.51
CA TYR A 98 1.73 11.46 -6.93
C TYR A 98 2.22 11.53 -8.38
N LYS A 99 3.11 10.60 -8.78
CA LYS A 99 3.61 10.55 -10.16
C LYS A 99 2.50 10.26 -11.17
N VAL A 100 1.54 9.38 -10.85
CA VAL A 100 0.41 9.09 -11.74
C VAL A 100 -0.48 10.32 -11.92
N VAL A 101 -0.84 11.01 -10.83
CA VAL A 101 -1.66 12.23 -10.89
C VAL A 101 -0.97 13.32 -11.73
N GLN A 102 0.35 13.49 -11.57
CA GLN A 102 1.12 14.44 -12.39
C GLN A 102 1.05 14.12 -13.89
N LEU A 103 1.09 12.84 -14.27
CA LEU A 103 0.98 12.43 -15.67
C LEU A 103 -0.42 12.67 -16.24
N GLU A 104 -1.47 12.46 -15.43
CA GLU A 104 -2.86 12.73 -15.83
C GLU A 104 -3.09 14.22 -16.08
N ILE A 105 -2.58 15.09 -15.20
CA ILE A 105 -2.69 16.56 -15.37
C ILE A 105 -2.01 17.02 -16.67
N ILE A 106 -0.81 16.53 -16.96
CA ILE A 106 -0.06 16.90 -18.19
C ILE A 106 -0.76 16.39 -19.45
N ALA A 107 -1.45 15.24 -19.39
CA ALA A 107 -2.15 14.68 -20.54
C ALA A 107 -3.47 15.42 -20.87
N GLU A 108 -4.01 16.19 -19.92
CA GLU A 108 -5.23 16.99 -20.09
C GLU A 108 -4.96 18.44 -20.52
N GLU A 109 -3.70 18.90 -20.51
CA GLU A 109 -3.24 20.18 -21.10
C GLU A 109 -2.93 20.05 -22.60
#